data_AF-A0A3N5K203-F1
#
_entry.id   AF-A0A3N5K203-F1
#
_cell.length_a   1.000
_cell.length_b   1.000
_cell.length_c   1.000
_cell.angle_alpha   90.00
_cell.angle_beta   90.00
_cell.angle_gamma   90.00
#
_symmetry.space_group_name_H-M   'P 1'
#
loop_
_entity.id
_entity.type
_entity.pdbx_description
1 polymer ?
#
loop_
_entity_poly.entity_id
_entity_poly.type
_entity_poly.pdbx_seq_one_letter_code
_entity_poly.pdbx_strand_id
1 'polypeptide(L)'
;MDPQDDRKSGCDPKSRQNKNECGDKSYQLFIRLAQSCRIRIGKLGELDFPEGLYVYCGSARKNLAHRLARHCRKDKKVLRWHIDYLLNHPAASIEEVRTSNQDECELVQQTIGEIVAAGFGSSDCRSKCGAHLKRIVVKILD
;
A
#
# COMPACT_ATOMS: atom_id res chain seq x y z
N MET A 1 -16.55 34.41 6.11
CA MET A 1 -17.24 33.13 6.32
C MET A 1 -16.97 32.28 5.09
N ASP A 2 -15.95 31.42 5.17
CA ASP A 2 -15.90 30.15 4.43
C ASP A 2 -16.67 29.09 5.26
N PRO A 3 -17.05 27.88 4.78
CA PRO A 3 -16.47 27.07 3.68
C PRO A 3 -17.56 26.37 2.79
N GLN A 4 -17.36 25.55 1.76
CA GLN A 4 -16.61 24.28 1.57
C GLN A 4 -16.62 23.97 0.05
N ASP A 5 -15.49 23.73 -0.60
CA ASP A 5 -14.77 22.45 -0.73
C ASP A 5 -15.40 21.44 -1.72
N ASP A 6 -15.15 21.69 -3.01
CA ASP A 6 -15.41 20.75 -4.10
C ASP A 6 -14.11 20.09 -4.58
N ARG A 7 -13.35 19.42 -3.71
CA ARG A 7 -12.28 18.51 -4.15
C ARG A 7 -12.69 17.05 -3.98
N LYS A 8 -13.49 16.57 -4.93
CA LYS A 8 -13.68 15.14 -5.20
C LYS A 8 -12.36 14.51 -5.67
N SER A 9 -11.50 14.10 -4.73
CA SER A 9 -10.44 13.12 -4.99
C SER A 9 -11.01 11.70 -4.79
N GLY A 10 -11.82 11.31 -5.77
CA GLY A 10 -12.12 9.91 -6.03
C GLY A 10 -10.94 9.34 -6.83
N CYS A 11 -10.37 8.22 -6.37
CA CYS A 11 -9.48 7.43 -7.19
C CYS A 11 -10.28 6.99 -8.42
N ASP A 12 -10.08 7.64 -9.56
CA ASP A 12 -10.62 7.19 -10.84
C ASP A 12 -10.04 5.80 -11.12
N PRO A 13 -10.85 4.74 -11.20
CA PRO A 13 -10.36 3.37 -11.41
C PRO A 13 -9.85 3.11 -12.84
N LYS A 14 -9.51 4.17 -13.59
CA LYS A 14 -8.96 4.10 -14.95
C LYS A 14 -7.45 4.36 -14.98
N SER A 15 -6.71 3.93 -13.95
CA SER A 15 -5.30 3.59 -14.13
C SER A 15 -5.24 2.36 -15.05
N ARG A 16 -4.69 2.52 -16.26
CA ARG A 16 -4.61 1.52 -17.34
C ARG A 16 -4.39 0.10 -16.80
N GLN A 17 -5.47 -0.69 -16.73
CA GLN A 17 -5.37 -2.13 -16.51
C GLN A 17 -4.81 -2.76 -17.79
N ASN A 18 -3.55 -3.19 -17.76
CA ASN A 18 -3.11 -4.21 -18.71
C ASN A 18 -3.93 -5.48 -18.44
N LYS A 19 -4.62 -5.95 -19.47
CA LYS A 19 -5.57 -7.07 -19.41
C LYS A 19 -4.86 -8.36 -18.99
N ASN A 20 -5.37 -8.94 -17.90
CA ASN A 20 -5.41 -10.34 -17.49
C ASN A 20 -4.46 -11.33 -18.18
N GLU A 21 -3.42 -11.76 -17.46
CA GLU A 21 -2.86 -13.10 -17.61
C GLU A 21 -3.31 -13.97 -16.42
N CYS A 22 -3.80 -15.17 -16.72
CA CYS A 22 -4.22 -16.17 -15.75
C CYS A 22 -3.00 -16.73 -14.99
N GLY A 23 -2.54 -16.02 -13.97
CA GLY A 23 -1.40 -16.45 -13.17
C GLY A 23 -1.02 -15.51 -12.02
N ASP A 24 -1.36 -14.22 -12.13
CA ASP A 24 -0.83 -13.22 -11.20
C ASP A 24 -1.25 -13.55 -9.77
N LYS A 25 -0.25 -13.64 -8.89
CA LYS A 25 -0.40 -14.03 -7.49
C LYS A 25 0.03 -12.94 -6.52
N SER A 26 0.66 -11.88 -7.03
CA SER A 26 1.17 -10.75 -6.26
C SER A 26 0.85 -9.41 -6.91
N TYR A 27 1.00 -8.36 -6.13
CA TYR A 27 0.72 -6.99 -6.53
C TYR A 27 1.57 -5.99 -5.76
N GLN A 28 1.74 -4.82 -6.36
CA GLN A 28 2.29 -3.63 -5.73
C GLN A 28 1.23 -2.54 -5.71
N LEU A 29 1.06 -1.89 -4.55
CA LEU A 29 0.27 -0.67 -4.40
C LEU A 29 1.25 0.51 -4.27
N PHE A 30 1.19 1.44 -5.21
CA PHE A 30 1.90 2.71 -5.12
C PHE A 30 0.99 3.69 -4.42
N ILE A 31 1.43 4.17 -3.26
CA ILE A 31 0.61 4.92 -2.32
C ILE A 31 1.24 6.27 -2.11
N ARG A 32 0.44 7.33 -2.22
CA ARG A 32 0.83 8.67 -1.76
C ARG A 32 0.22 8.92 -0.40
N LEU A 33 1.05 9.37 0.53
CA LEU A 33 0.62 9.88 1.82
C LEU A 33 0.86 11.39 1.81
N ALA A 34 -0.22 12.17 1.83
CA ALA A 34 -0.20 13.62 1.67
C ALA A 34 0.19 14.39 2.95
N GLN A 35 0.23 13.72 4.11
CA GLN A 35 0.70 14.32 5.36
C GLN A 35 1.25 13.22 6.28
N SER A 36 2.29 13.54 7.06
CA SER A 36 2.79 12.64 8.08
C SER A 36 1.69 12.29 9.09
N CYS A 37 1.63 11.04 9.53
CA CYS A 37 0.62 10.58 10.47
C CYS A 37 1.13 9.46 11.37
N ARG A 38 0.52 9.32 12.56
CA ARG A 38 0.72 8.19 13.46
C ARG A 38 -0.51 7.29 13.43
N ILE A 39 -0.31 6.00 13.22
CA ILE A 39 -1.41 5.03 13.09
C ILE A 39 -1.18 3.85 14.03
N ARG A 40 -2.22 3.46 14.78
CA ARG A 40 -2.21 2.23 15.59
C ARG A 40 -2.61 1.02 14.75
N ILE A 41 -1.72 0.02 14.66
CA ILE A 41 -1.85 -1.14 13.77
C ILE A 41 -1.76 -2.44 14.54
N GLY A 42 -2.92 -2.96 14.97
CA GLY A 42 -3.02 -4.29 15.59
C GLY A 42 -1.95 -4.54 16.66
N LYS A 43 -1.18 -5.62 16.48
CA LYS A 43 -0.07 -6.02 17.37
C LYS A 43 1.23 -5.25 17.13
N LEU A 44 1.36 -4.50 16.03
CA LEU A 44 2.53 -3.66 15.76
C LEU A 44 2.54 -2.36 16.58
N GLY A 45 1.44 -2.04 17.27
CA GLY A 45 1.35 -0.86 18.12
C GLY A 45 1.17 0.42 17.29
N GLU A 46 1.67 1.54 17.81
CA GLU A 46 1.67 2.83 17.11
C GLU A 46 2.92 2.97 16.25
N LEU A 47 2.73 3.38 15.00
CA LEU A 47 3.80 3.57 14.03
C LEU A 47 3.68 4.95 13.38
N ASP A 48 4.82 5.60 13.17
CA ASP A 48 4.92 6.88 12.48
C ASP A 48 5.13 6.65 10.97
N PHE A 49 4.32 7.33 10.15
CA PHE A 49 4.40 7.32 8.70
C PHE A 49 4.70 8.74 8.21
N PRO A 50 5.94 9.03 7.81
CA PRO A 50 6.27 10.33 7.22
C PRO A 50 5.56 10.57 5.88
N GLU A 51 5.25 11.82 5.56
CA GLU A 51 4.74 12.18 4.23
C GLU A 51 5.64 11.63 3.11
N GLY A 52 5.01 11.20 2.00
CA GLY A 52 5.74 10.80 0.80
C GLY A 52 5.08 9.68 0.01
N LEU A 53 5.93 9.00 -0.77
CA LEU A 53 5.55 7.89 -1.63
C LEU A 53 5.93 6.56 -0.99
N TYR A 54 5.05 5.59 -1.16
CA TYR A 54 5.15 4.26 -0.58
C TYR A 54 4.87 3.20 -1.62
N VAL A 55 5.50 2.03 -1.46
CA VAL A 55 5.16 0.82 -2.20
C VAL A 55 4.88 -0.28 -1.20
N TYR A 56 3.68 -0.84 -1.29
CA TYR A 56 3.30 -2.04 -0.56
C TYR A 56 3.26 -3.23 -1.52
N CYS A 57 3.97 -4.30 -1.19
CA CYS A 57 3.91 -5.56 -1.93
C CYS A 57 3.03 -6.56 -1.17
N GLY A 58 2.10 -7.19 -1.86
CA GLY A 58 1.27 -8.24 -1.27
C GLY A 58 0.94 -9.34 -2.27
N SER A 59 0.44 -10.45 -1.76
CA SER A 59 -0.01 -11.59 -2.55
C SER A 59 -1.49 -11.88 -2.36
N ALA A 60 -2.07 -12.69 -3.23
CA ALA A 60 -3.39 -13.26 -3.10
C ALA A 60 -3.39 -14.69 -3.66
N ARG A 61 -3.46 -15.71 -2.78
CA ARG A 61 -3.53 -17.12 -3.22
C ARG A 61 -4.80 -17.45 -4.02
N LYS A 62 -5.90 -16.73 -3.74
CA LYS A 62 -7.19 -16.84 -4.45
C LYS A 62 -7.81 -15.45 -4.55
N ASN A 63 -8.49 -15.19 -5.66
CA ASN A 63 -9.29 -13.97 -5.89
C ASN A 63 -8.50 -12.65 -5.73
N LEU A 64 -7.39 -12.52 -6.47
CA LEU A 64 -6.57 -11.30 -6.49
C LEU A 64 -7.40 -10.03 -6.73
N ALA A 65 -8.31 -10.06 -7.71
CA ALA A 65 -9.20 -8.95 -8.03
C ALA A 65 -10.05 -8.51 -6.81
N HIS A 66 -10.57 -9.46 -6.02
CA HIS A 66 -11.35 -9.14 -4.82
C HIS A 66 -10.46 -8.54 -3.71
N ARG A 67 -9.21 -9.02 -3.57
CA ARG A 67 -8.24 -8.45 -2.62
C ARG A 67 -7.90 -7.00 -2.98
N LEU A 68 -7.59 -6.74 -4.24
CA LEU A 68 -7.32 -5.39 -4.75
C LEU A 68 -8.55 -4.48 -4.61
N ALA A 69 -9.73 -4.93 -5.04
CA ALA A 69 -10.97 -4.17 -4.91
C ALA A 69 -11.23 -3.78 -3.46
N ARG A 70 -10.93 -4.66 -2.50
CA ARG A 70 -11.03 -4.33 -1.08
C ARG A 70 -10.07 -3.21 -0.70
N HIS A 71 -8.79 -3.28 -1.08
CA HIS A 71 -7.81 -2.26 -0.71
C HIS A 71 -8.21 -0.87 -1.22
N CYS A 72 -8.77 -0.79 -2.43
CA CYS A 72 -9.25 0.45 -3.04
C CYS A 72 -10.52 1.04 -2.38
N ARG A 73 -11.23 0.31 -1.52
CA ARG A 73 -12.40 0.86 -0.82
C ARG A 73 -11.96 1.80 0.31
N LYS A 74 -12.56 2.99 0.38
CA LYS A 74 -12.43 3.89 1.54
C LYS A 74 -13.37 3.44 2.68
N ASP A 75 -13.16 3.99 3.88
CA ASP A 75 -14.02 3.83 5.06
C ASP A 75 -14.34 2.38 5.44
N LYS A 76 -13.29 1.56 5.44
CA LYS A 76 -13.36 0.13 5.77
C LYS A 76 -13.71 -0.01 7.26
N LYS A 77 -14.95 -0.44 7.55
CA LYS A 77 -15.38 -0.76 8.94
C LYS A 77 -14.53 -1.83 9.61
N VAL A 78 -13.98 -2.76 8.83
CA VAL A 78 -13.14 -3.85 9.32
C VAL A 78 -11.78 -3.77 8.63
N LEU A 79 -10.72 -3.67 9.39
CA LEU A 79 -9.33 -3.63 8.91
C LEU A 79 -8.73 -5.03 9.11
N ARG A 80 -8.35 -5.70 8.02
CA ARG A 80 -7.91 -7.11 8.07
C ARG A 80 -6.42 -7.27 7.85
N TRP A 81 -5.83 -6.39 7.03
CA TRP A 81 -4.41 -6.38 6.71
C TRP A 81 -3.78 -5.09 7.22
N HIS A 82 -2.48 -5.10 7.54
CA HIS A 82 -1.80 -3.88 8.00
C HIS A 82 -1.97 -2.72 7.01
N ILE A 83 -1.94 -3.01 5.71
CA ILE A 83 -2.17 -1.99 4.66
C ILE A 83 -3.57 -1.38 4.70
N ASP A 84 -4.58 -2.10 5.21
CA ASP A 84 -5.92 -1.53 5.37
C ASP A 84 -5.91 -0.35 6.35
N TYR A 85 -5.06 -0.37 7.39
CA TYR A 85 -4.96 0.72 8.38
C TYR A 85 -4.41 2.00 7.74
N LEU A 86 -3.32 1.88 6.97
CA LEU A 86 -2.74 3.02 6.26
C LEU A 86 -3.72 3.56 5.20
N LEU A 87 -4.31 2.68 4.39
CA LEU A 87 -5.25 3.06 3.34
C LEU A 87 -6.61 3.57 3.85
N ASN A 88 -6.90 3.41 5.15
CA ASN A 88 -8.09 3.98 5.77
C ASN A 88 -7.83 5.37 6.38
N HIS A 89 -6.58 5.83 6.40
CA HIS A 89 -6.24 7.19 6.80
C HIS A 89 -6.60 8.17 5.66
N PRO A 90 -7.25 9.32 5.95
CA PRO A 90 -7.77 10.23 4.91
C PRO A 90 -6.69 10.83 4.01
N ALA A 91 -5.45 10.89 4.47
CA ALA A 91 -4.32 11.40 3.70
C ALA A 91 -3.67 10.38 2.76
N ALA A 92 -4.11 9.11 2.76
CA ALA A 92 -3.55 8.06 1.92
C ALA A 92 -4.39 7.86 0.65
N SER A 93 -3.73 7.84 -0.51
CA SER A 93 -4.32 7.50 -1.81
C SER A 93 -3.48 6.44 -2.53
N ILE A 94 -4.15 5.53 -3.23
CA ILE A 94 -3.47 4.62 -4.18
C ILE A 94 -3.39 5.35 -5.52
N GLU A 95 -2.17 5.55 -6.01
CA GLU A 95 -1.90 6.21 -7.29
C GLU A 95 -1.80 5.18 -8.44
N GLU A 96 -1.27 3.99 -8.14
CA GLU A 96 -1.09 2.93 -9.12
C GLU A 96 -1.18 1.55 -8.47
N VAL A 97 -1.69 0.58 -9.24
CA VAL A 97 -1.67 -0.84 -8.89
C VAL A 97 -0.97 -1.61 -10.01
N ARG A 98 0.03 -2.41 -9.66
CA ARG A 98 0.66 -3.37 -10.57
C ARG A 98 0.43 -4.79 -10.07
N THR A 99 0.14 -5.71 -10.97
CA THR A 99 0.04 -7.15 -10.67
C THR A 99 1.24 -7.88 -11.24
N SER A 100 1.57 -9.05 -10.66
CA SER A 100 2.73 -9.83 -11.08
C SER A 100 2.55 -11.33 -10.76
N ASN A 101 3.21 -12.14 -11.58
CA ASN A 101 3.39 -13.59 -11.38
C ASN A 101 4.53 -13.91 -10.39
N GLN A 102 5.37 -12.94 -10.04
CA GLN A 102 6.49 -13.10 -9.11
C GLN A 102 6.00 -13.35 -7.67
N ASP A 103 6.89 -13.84 -6.81
CA ASP A 103 6.59 -13.93 -5.38
C ASP A 103 6.55 -12.52 -4.74
N GLU A 104 5.70 -12.31 -3.73
CA GLU A 104 5.65 -11.01 -3.06
C GLU A 104 6.99 -10.64 -2.40
N CYS A 105 7.74 -11.61 -1.88
CA CYS A 105 9.03 -11.36 -1.24
C CYS A 105 10.08 -10.94 -2.28
N GLU A 106 10.00 -11.49 -3.48
CA GLU A 106 10.85 -11.12 -4.61
C GLU A 106 10.58 -9.66 -5.02
N LEU A 107 9.31 -9.27 -5.14
CA LEU A 107 8.92 -7.88 -5.37
C LEU A 107 9.42 -6.94 -4.27
N VAL A 108 9.31 -7.35 -3.00
CA VAL A 108 9.84 -6.57 -1.86
C VAL A 108 11.35 -6.36 -2.00
N GLN A 109 12.11 -7.40 -2.36
CA GLN A 109 13.56 -7.32 -2.51
C GLN A 109 13.98 -6.40 -3.66
N GLN A 110 13.27 -6.45 -4.79
CA GLN A 110 13.50 -5.58 -5.95
C GLN A 110 13.06 -4.13 -5.73
N THR A 111 12.13 -3.88 -4.80
CA THR A 111 11.62 -2.54 -4.50
C THR A 111 12.67 -1.73 -3.73
N ILE A 112 13.11 -0.60 -4.30
CA ILE A 112 14.00 0.34 -3.62
C ILE A 112 13.18 1.22 -2.67
N GLY A 113 13.70 1.41 -1.46
CA GLY A 113 13.09 2.25 -0.43
C GLY A 113 13.52 1.86 0.97
N GLU A 114 13.15 2.69 1.94
CA GLU A 114 13.45 2.48 3.36
C GLU A 114 12.28 1.79 4.09
N ILE A 115 12.61 1.03 5.13
CA ILE A 115 11.61 0.44 6.02
C ILE A 115 11.32 1.45 7.14
N VAL A 116 10.12 2.05 7.11
CA VAL A 116 9.65 2.95 8.18
C VAL A 116 8.74 2.24 9.20
N ALA A 117 8.31 1.03 8.90
CA ALA A 117 7.35 0.26 9.69
C ALA A 117 7.79 -1.21 9.74
N ALA A 118 8.67 -1.56 10.69
CA ALA A 118 9.16 -2.92 10.85
C ALA A 118 8.01 -3.93 11.09
N GLY A 119 8.09 -5.10 10.46
CA GLY A 119 7.08 -6.16 10.51
C GLY A 119 5.81 -5.88 9.71
N PHE A 120 5.69 -4.72 9.05
CA PHE A 120 4.47 -4.33 8.35
C PHE A 120 4.22 -5.23 7.14
N GLY A 121 3.14 -6.02 7.18
CA GLY A 121 2.73 -6.90 6.09
C GLY A 121 3.59 -8.15 5.93
N SER A 122 4.54 -8.40 6.84
CA SER A 122 5.46 -9.55 6.78
C SER A 122 5.24 -10.57 7.90
N SER A 123 4.08 -10.56 8.57
CA SER A 123 3.82 -11.41 9.74
C SER A 123 3.83 -12.91 9.43
N ASP A 124 3.46 -13.32 8.22
CA ASP A 124 3.53 -14.70 7.71
C ASP A 124 4.69 -14.91 6.71
N CYS A 125 5.60 -13.94 6.60
CA CYS A 125 6.74 -14.00 5.69
C CYS A 125 7.82 -14.96 6.19
N ARG A 126 8.05 -16.06 5.46
CA ARG A 126 9.10 -17.04 5.76
C ARG A 126 10.49 -16.59 5.32
N SER A 127 10.55 -15.66 4.37
CA SER A 127 11.79 -15.08 3.84
C SER A 127 12.40 -14.00 4.77
N LYS A 128 11.77 -13.75 5.93
CA LYS A 128 12.21 -12.79 6.95
C LYS A 128 12.39 -11.35 6.41
N CYS A 129 11.52 -10.93 5.50
CA CYS A 129 11.47 -9.54 5.04
C CYS A 129 11.21 -8.61 6.24
N GLY A 130 12.02 -7.55 6.37
CA GLY A 130 11.87 -6.59 7.47
C GLY A 130 10.53 -5.86 7.44
N ALA A 131 9.98 -5.61 6.25
CA ALA A 131 8.60 -5.17 6.02
C ALA A 131 8.25 -5.38 4.54
N HIS A 132 6.96 -5.48 4.22
CA HIS A 132 6.45 -5.48 2.85
C HIS A 132 5.99 -4.09 2.39
N LEU A 133 6.06 -3.10 3.28
CA LEU A 133 5.88 -1.69 2.96
C LEU A 133 7.25 -1.00 2.96
N LYS A 134 7.54 -0.26 1.89
CA LYS A 134 8.74 0.59 1.78
C LYS A 134 8.33 2.03 1.46
N ARG A 135 9.01 3.00 2.06
CA ARG A 135 8.92 4.42 1.69
C ARG A 135 9.98 4.71 0.63
N ILE A 136 9.57 5.33 -0.48
CA ILE A 136 10.50 5.76 -1.52
C ILE A 136 11.13 7.08 -1.06
N VAL A 137 12.45 7.11 -1.02
CA VAL A 137 13.22 8.32 -0.76
C VAL A 137 13.99 8.68 -2.02
N VAL A 138 13.63 9.79 -2.65
CA VAL A 138 14.46 10.38 -3.71
C VAL A 138 15.53 11.18 -3.00
N LYS A 139 16.78 10.69 -3.05
CA LYS A 139 17.93 11.51 -2.69
C LYS A 139 18.33 12.26 -3.95
N ILE A 140 18.19 13.58 -3.94
CA ILE A 140 18.90 14.40 -4.91
C ILE A 140 20.37 14.35 -4.48
N LEU A 141 21.24 13.89 -5.39
CA LEU A 141 22.67 13.97 -5.19
C LEU A 141 23.07 15.39 -5.61
N ASP A 142 23.64 16.14 -4.67
CA ASP A 142 24.25 17.45 -4.92
C ASP A 142 25.57 17.32 -5.68
#